data_AF-A0AAP5V516-F1
#
_entry.id   AF-A0AAP5V516-F1
#
_cell.length_a   1.000
_cell.length_b   1.000
_cell.length_c   1.000
_cell.angle_alpha   90.00
_cell.angle_beta   90.00
_cell.angle_gamma   90.00
#
_symmetry.space_group_name_H-M   'P 1'
#
loop_
_entity.id
_entity.type
_entity.pdbx_description
1 polymer ?
#
loop_
_entity_poly.entity_id
_entity_poly.type
_entity_poly.pdbx_seq_one_letter_code
_entity_poly.pdbx_strand_id
1 'polypeptide(L)' 'MKTRVFEANLFVKDQLEETIESPISIASVFKKAKNLSISKQEDVQVRMIQHTNNRIHIFCGTIIND' A
#
# COMPACT_ATOMS: atom_id res chain seq x y z
N MET A 1 -4.68 -18.37 10.83
CA MET A 1 -4.95 -18.04 9.40
C MET A 1 -3.80 -17.22 8.85
N LYS A 2 -3.49 -17.32 7.55
CA LYS A 2 -2.50 -16.44 6.90
C LYS A 2 -3.05 -15.01 6.85
N THR A 3 -2.20 -14.03 7.13
CA THR A 3 -2.46 -12.61 6.95
C THR A 3 -2.97 -12.32 5.54
N ARG A 4 -4.07 -11.55 5.42
CA ARG A 4 -4.60 -11.10 4.13
C ARG A 4 -4.72 -9.58 4.15
N VAL A 5 -4.25 -8.93 3.09
CA VAL A 5 -4.54 -7.51 2.85
C VAL A 5 -5.86 -7.47 2.10
N PHE A 6 -6.80 -6.65 2.57
CA PHE A 6 -8.11 -6.49 1.94
C PHE A 6 -8.05 -5.43 0.85
N GLU A 7 -7.41 -4.30 1.15
CA GLU A 7 -7.27 -3.17 0.24
C GLU A 7 -5.99 -2.42 0.57
N ALA A 8 -5.31 -1.91 -0.45
CA ALA A 8 -4.23 -0.94 -0.30
C ALA A 8 -4.38 0.18 -1.31
N ASN A 9 -4.36 1.42 -0.83
CA ASN A 9 -4.49 2.63 -1.61
C ASN A 9 -3.15 3.36 -1.66
N LEU A 10 -2.75 3.77 -2.86
CA LEU A 10 -1.52 4.49 -3.13
C LEU A 10 -1.85 5.93 -3.49
N PHE A 11 -1.24 6.88 -2.78
CA PHE A 11 -1.44 8.31 -3.01
C PHE A 11 -0.13 9.00 -3.35
N VAL A 12 -0.19 9.94 -4.29
CA VAL A 12 0.89 10.89 -4.61
C VAL A 12 0.33 12.29 -4.44
N LYS A 13 1.01 13.16 -3.69
CA LYS A 13 0.52 14.52 -3.36
C LYS A 13 -0.95 14.53 -2.88
N ASP A 14 -1.28 13.59 -2.00
CA ASP A 14 -2.61 13.36 -1.44
C ASP A 14 -3.72 12.99 -2.47
N GLN A 15 -3.37 12.77 -3.74
CA GLN A 15 -4.29 12.27 -4.77
C GLN A 15 -4.19 10.75 -4.88
N LEU A 16 -5.33 10.08 -4.97
CA LEU A 16 -5.40 8.62 -5.15
C LEU A 16 -4.96 8.25 -6.57
N GLU A 17 -3.89 7.47 -6.68
CA GLU A 17 -3.36 7.00 -7.96
C GLU A 17 -3.81 5.57 -8.27
N GLU A 18 -3.81 4.69 -7.26
CA GLU A 18 -4.15 3.28 -7.45
C GLU A 18 -4.81 2.68 -6.20
N THR A 19 -5.81 1.83 -6.43
CA THR A 19 -6.38 0.92 -5.44
C THR A 19 -5.99 -0.51 -5.80
N ILE A 20 -5.37 -1.22 -4.85
CA ILE A 20 -4.99 -2.62 -4.99
C ILE A 20 -5.95 -3.45 -4.14
N GLU A 21 -6.92 -4.08 -4.80
CA GLU A 21 -7.91 -4.92 -4.15
C GLU A 21 -7.33 -6.31 -3.84
N SER A 22 -7.56 -6.77 -2.60
CA SER A 22 -7.19 -8.09 -2.09
C SER A 22 -5.77 -8.57 -2.46
N PRO A 23 -4.70 -7.79 -2.22
CA PRO A 23 -3.37 -8.17 -2.68
C PRO A 23 -2.89 -9.45 -2.00
N ILE A 24 -2.16 -10.26 -2.78
CA ILE A 24 -1.62 -11.56 -2.35
C ILE A 24 -0.73 -11.42 -1.11
N SER A 25 -0.01 -10.29 -0.98
CA SER A 25 0.84 -10.00 0.18
C SER A 25 1.06 -8.50 0.39
N ILE A 26 1.49 -8.15 1.61
CA ILE A 26 1.99 -6.81 1.93
C ILE A 26 3.20 -6.45 1.05
N ALA A 27 4.10 -7.41 0.80
CA ALA A 27 5.28 -7.18 -0.04
C ALA A 27 4.91 -6.78 -1.48
N SER A 28 3.83 -7.35 -2.05
CA SER A 28 3.36 -6.92 -3.37
C SER A 28 2.82 -5.49 -3.39
N VAL A 29 2.20 -5.03 -2.30
CA VAL A 29 1.75 -3.63 -2.16
C VAL A 29 2.95 -2.70 -2.16
N PHE A 30 3.95 -2.97 -1.33
CA PHE A 30 5.16 -2.12 -1.25
C PHE A 30 5.98 -2.14 -2.54
N LYS A 31 6.04 -3.27 -3.25
CA LYS A 31 6.67 -3.35 -4.57
C LYS A 31 5.97 -2.43 -5.58
N LYS A 32 4.64 -2.43 -5.61
CA LYS A 32 3.87 -1.51 -6.46
C LYS A 32 4.09 -0.05 -6.06
N ALA A 33 4.03 0.26 -4.78
CA ALA A 33 4.28 1.60 -4.27
C ALA A 33 5.68 2.12 -4.64
N LYS A 34 6.73 1.29 -4.52
CA LYS A 34 8.09 1.70 -4.91
C LYS A 34 8.21 1.92 -6.41
N ASN A 35 7.61 1.06 -7.24
CA ASN A 35 7.58 1.27 -8.69
C ASN A 35 6.87 2.57 -9.07
N LEU A 36 5.75 2.88 -8.42
CA LEU A 36 5.01 4.13 -8.62
C LEU A 36 5.86 5.34 -8.22
N SER A 37 6.53 5.27 -7.07
CA SER A 37 7.43 6.32 -6.58
C SER A 37 8.56 6.62 -7.58
N ILE A 38 9.22 5.59 -8.10
CA ILE A 38 10.26 5.74 -9.14
C ILE A 38 9.67 6.33 -10.43
N SER A 39 8.52 5.83 -10.88
CA SER A 39 7.89 6.28 -12.12
C SER A 39 7.44 7.74 -12.08
N LYS A 40 7.01 8.22 -10.92
CA LYS A 40 6.51 9.59 -10.73
C LYS A 40 7.59 10.55 -10.23
N GLN A 41 8.72 10.03 -9.75
CA GLN A 41 9.77 10.76 -9.04
C GLN A 41 9.24 11.50 -7.80
N GLU A 42 8.31 10.88 -7.09
CA GLU A 42 7.57 11.48 -5.98
C GLU A 42 7.43 10.48 -4.83
N ASP A 43 7.19 11.01 -3.63
CA ASP A 43 6.84 10.20 -2.47
C ASP A 43 5.46 9.56 -2.65
N VAL A 44 5.33 8.30 -2.20
CA VAL A 44 4.07 7.55 -2.28
C VAL A 44 3.58 7.22 -0.88
N GLN A 45 2.41 7.72 -0.51
CA GLN A 45 1.72 7.30 0.69
C GLN A 45 0.97 5.98 0.42
N VAL A 46 1.18 5.00 1.28
CA VAL A 46 0.52 3.69 1.26
C VAL A 46 -0.43 3.63 2.45
N ARG A 47 -1.73 3.42 2.18
CA ARG A 47 -2.74 3.17 3.21
C ARG A 47 -3.34 1.80 2.97
N MET A 48 -3.26 0.88 3.93
CA MET A 48 -3.79 -0.47 3.74
C MET A 48 -4.56 -1.00 4.93
N ILE A 49 -5.55 -1.83 4.64
CA ILE A 49 -6.36 -2.55 5.60
C ILE A 49 -5.98 -4.03 5.51
N GLN A 50 -5.50 -4.59 6.61
CA GLN A 50 -5.10 -5.98 6.74
C GLN A 50 -5.99 -6.68 7.77
N HIS A 51 -6.32 -7.94 7.51
CA HIS A 51 -6.99 -8.81 8.47
C HIS A 51 -6.08 -9.95 8.92
N THR A 52 -5.99 -10.20 10.22
CA THR A 52 -5.21 -11.31 10.80
C THR A 52 -5.93 -11.84 12.04
N ASN A 53 -6.33 -13.11 12.02
CA ASN A 53 -6.96 -13.82 13.15
C ASN A 53 -8.04 -12.98 13.88
N ASN A 54 -9.07 -12.54 13.14
CA ASN A 54 -10.19 -11.71 13.63
C ASN A 54 -9.80 -10.29 14.10
N ARG A 55 -8.61 -9.80 13.71
CA ARG A 55 -8.17 -8.43 13.96
C ARG A 55 -8.00 -7.68 12.65
N ILE A 56 -8.44 -6.43 12.64
CA ILE A 56 -8.16 -5.49 11.57
C ILE A 56 -6.95 -4.66 11.97
N HIS A 57 -5.99 -4.56 11.06
CA HIS A 57 -4.81 -3.72 11.16
C HIS A 57 -4.91 -2.67 10.06
N ILE A 58 -4.80 -1.40 10.43
CA ILE A 58 -4.72 -0.29 9.48
C ILE A 58 -3.28 0.20 9.49
N PHE A 59 -2.67 0.28 8.32
CA PHE A 59 -1.33 0.84 8.15
C PHE A 59 -1.39 2.08 7.28
N CYS A 60 -0.66 3.11 7.69
CA CYS A 60 -0.39 4.31 6.91
C CYS A 60 1.13 4.57 6.98
N GLY A 61 1.78 4.65 5.83
CA GLY A 61 3.21 4.96 5.74
C GLY A 61 3.58 5.57 4.39
N THR A 62 4.78 6.14 4.30
CA THR A 62 5.26 6.79 3.08
C THR A 62 6.52 6.09 2.58
N ILE A 63 6.57 5.81 1.28
CA ILE A 63 7.79 5.42 0.58
C ILE A 63 8.46 6.69 0.10
N ILE A 64 9.64 6.98 0.67
CA ILE A 64 10.45 8.14 0.33
C ILE A 64 11.20 7.87 -0.97
N ASN A 65 11.19 8.85 -1.88
CA ASN A 65 11.98 8.83 -3.09
C ASN A 65 13.29 9.60 -2.87
N ASP A 66 14.38 8.86 -2.61
CA ASP A 66 15.74 9.40 -2.52
C ASP A 66 16.41 9.55 -3.90
#